data_AF-A0A6J6AWR9-F1
#
_entry.id   AF-A0A6J6AWR9-F1
#
_cell.length_a   1.000
_cell.length_b   1.000
_cell.length_c   1.000
_cell.angle_alpha   90.00
_cell.angle_beta   90.00
_cell.angle_gamma   90.00
#
_symmetry.space_group_name_H-M   'P 1'
#
loop_
_entity.id
_entity.type
_entity.pdbx_description
1 polymer ?
#
loop_
_entity_poly.entity_id
_entity_poly.type
_entity_poly.pdbx_seq_one_letter_code
_entity_poly.pdbx_strand_id
1 'polypeptide(L)'
;MLRKIASLSVALIVAGGVMVAVPANAAAKVSNGVACTKSGSTTKVGKVTYKCAKNPFVSSTKLTWLNSECLAAGKSTLAAEKTARETAAKFTAQIPVIELGIATETANRAEIQTKIAAANLRLVGAQTKLAAAKTDADKKLLTTAVASWTSAIRGYESKVRNIDQVIKSLEASKLAAVNKPVELATDVNINREDAKLFCMKGL
;
A
#
# COMPACT_ATOMS: atom_id res chain seq x y z
N MET A 1 -21.88 44.56 -1.42
CA MET A 1 -22.51 45.74 -2.07
C MET A 1 -22.25 45.68 -3.56
N LEU A 2 -23.32 45.83 -4.38
CA LEU A 2 -23.41 46.37 -5.76
C LEU A 2 -22.46 45.80 -6.85
N ARG A 3 -22.86 45.40 -8.07
CA ARG A 3 -24.03 45.70 -8.94
C ARG A 3 -24.04 44.66 -10.08
N LYS A 4 -25.16 43.95 -10.34
CA LYS A 4 -26.13 44.15 -11.44
C LYS A 4 -25.57 44.54 -12.83
N ILE A 5 -25.71 43.63 -13.80
CA ILE A 5 -26.07 43.84 -15.23
C ILE A 5 -26.94 42.62 -15.60
N ALA A 6 -28.28 42.72 -15.64
CA ALA A 6 -29.13 42.99 -16.83
C ALA A 6 -28.88 41.97 -17.98
N SER A 7 -29.68 40.91 -18.03
CA SER A 7 -30.81 40.76 -18.98
C SER A 7 -30.38 40.47 -20.42
N LEU A 8 -30.63 39.25 -20.90
CA LEU A 8 -31.08 38.99 -22.27
C LEU A 8 -31.86 37.67 -22.27
N SER A 9 -33.19 37.81 -22.33
CA SER A 9 -34.12 36.74 -22.66
C SER A 9 -33.93 36.37 -24.14
N VAL A 10 -33.68 35.10 -24.43
CA VAL A 10 -33.96 34.51 -25.75
C VAL A 10 -34.70 33.20 -25.49
N ALA A 11 -36.02 33.26 -25.63
CA ALA A 11 -36.83 32.11 -25.97
C ALA A 11 -36.74 31.93 -27.48
N LEU A 12 -36.33 30.77 -27.98
CA LEU A 12 -36.71 30.36 -29.32
C LEU A 12 -36.58 28.83 -29.57
N ILE A 13 -37.76 28.25 -29.82
CA ILE A 13 -38.09 27.17 -30.76
C ILE A 13 -37.71 25.72 -30.40
N VAL A 14 -38.79 25.00 -30.07
CA VAL A 14 -39.04 23.58 -30.36
C VAL A 14 -38.65 23.26 -31.81
N ALA A 15 -37.64 22.42 -32.00
CA ALA A 15 -37.44 21.68 -33.24
C ALA A 15 -37.48 20.18 -32.90
N GLY A 16 -38.51 19.51 -33.41
CA GLY A 16 -38.74 18.09 -33.24
C GLY A 16 -37.54 17.25 -33.69
N GLY A 17 -36.98 16.51 -32.75
CA GLY A 17 -36.16 15.34 -33.05
C GLY A 17 -37.08 14.15 -33.26
N VAL A 18 -37.33 13.84 -34.53
CA VAL A 18 -37.96 12.62 -35.08
C VAL A 18 -38.08 11.49 -34.05
N MET A 19 -39.32 11.22 -33.62
CA MET A 19 -39.66 9.89 -33.13
C MET A 19 -39.52 8.94 -34.32
N VAL A 20 -38.39 8.24 -34.42
CA VAL A 20 -38.29 7.09 -35.29
C VAL A 20 -39.25 6.07 -34.69
N ALA A 21 -40.43 5.94 -35.29
CA ALA A 21 -41.32 4.81 -35.10
C ALA A 21 -40.58 3.58 -35.61
N VAL A 22 -39.80 2.96 -34.74
CA VAL A 22 -39.32 1.59 -34.94
C VAL A 22 -40.55 0.69 -34.76
N PRO A 23 -40.81 -0.26 -35.67
CA PRO A 23 -41.93 -1.19 -35.52
C PRO A 23 -41.88 -1.87 -34.16
N ALA A 24 -43.05 -2.17 -33.61
CA ALA A 24 -43.27 -2.86 -32.35
C ALA A 24 -42.77 -4.31 -32.40
N ASN A 25 -41.47 -4.50 -32.57
CA ASN A 25 -40.77 -5.71 -32.18
C ASN A 25 -40.55 -5.56 -30.68
N ALA A 26 -41.17 -6.44 -29.87
CA ALA A 26 -41.06 -6.54 -28.42
C ALA A 26 -39.78 -5.84 -27.91
N ALA A 27 -39.91 -4.59 -27.45
CA ALA A 27 -38.77 -3.77 -27.10
C ALA A 27 -37.97 -4.56 -26.06
N ALA A 28 -36.80 -5.07 -26.47
CA ALA A 28 -35.97 -5.88 -25.61
C ALA A 28 -35.76 -5.07 -24.33
N LYS A 29 -36.33 -5.54 -23.21
CA LYS A 29 -36.37 -4.83 -21.94
C LYS A 29 -34.97 -4.30 -21.66
N VAL A 30 -34.79 -2.98 -21.73
CA VAL A 30 -33.48 -2.39 -21.50
C VAL A 30 -33.11 -2.66 -20.05
N SER A 31 -32.08 -3.48 -19.86
CA SER A 31 -31.52 -3.83 -18.57
C SER A 31 -30.02 -4.05 -18.73
N ASN A 32 -29.33 -4.16 -17.62
CA ASN A 32 -27.91 -4.51 -17.61
C ASN A 32 -27.63 -5.76 -18.48
N GLY A 33 -26.59 -5.70 -19.30
CA GLY A 33 -26.14 -6.83 -20.12
C GLY A 33 -26.95 -7.10 -21.41
N VAL A 34 -28.00 -6.34 -21.69
CA VAL A 34 -28.74 -6.43 -22.97
C VAL A 34 -27.95 -5.74 -24.07
N ALA A 35 -27.79 -6.39 -25.22
CA ALA A 35 -27.02 -5.86 -26.33
C ALA A 35 -27.57 -4.51 -26.82
N CYS A 36 -26.67 -3.61 -27.19
CA CYS A 36 -26.98 -2.32 -27.79
C CYS A 36 -26.01 -2.04 -28.93
N THR A 37 -26.43 -1.24 -29.91
CA THR A 37 -25.69 -1.08 -31.17
C THR A 37 -24.81 0.16 -31.20
N LYS A 38 -25.20 1.23 -30.50
CA LYS A 38 -24.53 2.54 -30.56
C LYS A 38 -23.88 2.89 -29.23
N SER A 39 -22.55 2.82 -29.19
CA SER A 39 -21.75 3.23 -28.02
C SER A 39 -22.09 4.65 -27.59
N GLY A 40 -22.22 4.86 -26.29
CA GLY A 40 -22.53 6.16 -25.70
C GLY A 40 -24.01 6.54 -25.71
N SER A 41 -24.87 5.79 -26.42
CA SER A 41 -26.32 5.99 -26.34
C SER A 41 -26.81 5.87 -24.90
N THR A 42 -27.73 6.73 -24.52
CA THR A 42 -28.37 6.71 -23.19
C THR A 42 -29.88 6.49 -23.34
N THR A 43 -30.46 5.82 -22.36
CA THR A 43 -31.92 5.67 -22.25
C THR A 43 -32.32 5.58 -20.79
N LYS A 44 -33.58 5.90 -20.48
CA LYS A 44 -34.13 5.84 -19.13
C LYS A 44 -35.22 4.78 -19.06
N VAL A 45 -35.16 3.93 -18.04
CA VAL A 45 -36.21 2.97 -17.70
C VAL A 45 -36.62 3.24 -16.27
N GLY A 46 -37.83 3.79 -16.09
CA GLY A 46 -38.25 4.32 -14.79
C GLY A 46 -37.31 5.42 -14.29
N LYS A 47 -36.72 5.23 -13.11
CA LYS A 47 -35.76 6.17 -12.49
C LYS A 47 -34.30 5.85 -12.82
N VAL A 48 -34.03 4.73 -13.49
CA VAL A 48 -32.67 4.25 -13.77
C VAL A 48 -32.22 4.72 -15.15
N THR A 49 -31.02 5.28 -15.21
CA THR A 49 -30.39 5.69 -16.48
C THR A 49 -29.41 4.61 -16.92
N TYR A 50 -29.59 4.14 -18.16
CA TYR A 50 -28.70 3.19 -18.82
C TYR A 50 -27.88 3.89 -19.89
N LYS A 51 -26.64 3.43 -20.07
CA LYS A 51 -25.74 3.84 -21.14
C LYS A 51 -25.21 2.60 -21.85
N CYS A 52 -25.22 2.65 -23.18
CA CYS A 52 -24.65 1.62 -24.03
C CYS A 52 -23.12 1.72 -24.00
N ALA A 53 -22.46 0.75 -23.40
CA ALA A 53 -21.01 0.71 -23.26
C ALA A 53 -20.51 -0.74 -23.14
N LYS A 54 -19.19 -0.92 -23.17
CA LYS A 54 -18.58 -2.21 -22.82
C LYS A 54 -18.72 -2.43 -21.32
N ASN A 55 -19.11 -3.63 -20.92
CA ASN A 55 -19.19 -3.97 -19.51
C ASN A 55 -17.78 -4.13 -18.93
N PRO A 56 -17.40 -3.34 -17.91
CA PRO A 56 -16.04 -3.34 -17.36
C PRO A 56 -15.67 -4.63 -16.61
N PHE A 57 -16.64 -5.49 -16.31
CA PHE A 57 -16.43 -6.71 -15.53
C PHE A 57 -16.52 -8.01 -16.34
N VAL A 58 -16.71 -7.93 -17.66
CA VAL A 58 -16.71 -9.08 -18.56
C VAL A 58 -15.63 -8.89 -19.62
N SER A 59 -15.01 -9.98 -20.06
CA SER A 59 -13.98 -9.96 -21.11
C SER A 59 -14.52 -9.64 -22.50
N SER A 60 -15.84 -9.63 -22.68
CA SER A 60 -16.48 -9.37 -23.97
C SER A 60 -16.33 -7.92 -24.39
N THR A 61 -16.02 -7.70 -25.67
CA THR A 61 -15.99 -6.38 -26.29
C THR A 61 -17.36 -5.90 -26.79
N LYS A 62 -18.40 -6.73 -26.64
CA LYS A 62 -19.78 -6.41 -27.04
C LYS A 62 -20.32 -5.24 -26.23
N LEU A 63 -21.07 -4.37 -26.90
CA LEU A 63 -21.75 -3.26 -26.26
C LEU A 63 -23.06 -3.73 -25.64
N THR A 64 -23.28 -3.36 -24.38
CA THR A 64 -24.50 -3.67 -23.63
C THR A 64 -25.01 -2.42 -22.92
N TRP A 65 -26.30 -2.39 -22.64
CA TRP A 65 -26.87 -1.42 -21.71
C TRP A 65 -26.34 -1.67 -20.30
N LEU A 66 -25.88 -0.62 -19.64
CA LEU A 66 -25.34 -0.64 -18.27
C LEU A 66 -25.89 0.56 -17.51
N ASN A 67 -26.37 0.34 -16.30
CA ASN A 67 -26.81 1.43 -15.44
C ASN A 67 -25.62 2.32 -15.03
N SER A 68 -25.90 3.53 -14.55
CA SER A 68 -24.87 4.49 -14.14
C SER A 68 -24.01 3.99 -12.97
N GLU A 69 -24.59 3.20 -12.06
CA GLU A 69 -23.90 2.63 -10.90
C GLU A 69 -22.84 1.60 -11.32
N CYS A 70 -23.18 0.72 -12.26
CA CYS A 70 -22.28 -0.24 -12.90
C CYS A 70 -21.07 0.44 -13.54
N LEU A 71 -21.30 1.54 -14.27
CA LEU A 71 -20.22 2.29 -14.90
C LEU A 71 -19.34 3.01 -13.88
N ALA A 72 -19.93 3.57 -12.83
CA ALA A 72 -19.21 4.20 -11.74
C ALA A 72 -18.36 3.17 -10.97
N ALA A 73 -18.96 2.03 -10.62
CA ALA A 73 -18.31 0.92 -9.93
C ALA A 73 -17.15 0.34 -10.76
N GLY A 74 -17.34 0.13 -12.07
CA GLY A 74 -16.26 -0.31 -12.95
C GLY A 74 -15.07 0.64 -12.99
N LYS A 75 -15.33 1.95 -13.03
CA LYS A 75 -14.26 2.97 -13.00
C LYS A 75 -13.52 2.97 -11.66
N SER A 76 -14.22 2.92 -10.53
CA SER A 76 -13.60 2.93 -9.21
C SER A 76 -12.79 1.67 -8.95
N THR A 77 -13.29 0.49 -9.34
CA THR A 77 -12.56 -0.79 -9.20
C THR A 77 -11.29 -0.80 -10.05
N LEU A 78 -11.33 -0.38 -11.32
CA LEU A 78 -10.15 -0.31 -12.18
C LEU A 78 -9.08 0.65 -11.62
N ALA A 79 -9.50 1.78 -11.05
CA ALA A 79 -8.60 2.70 -10.38
C ALA A 79 -7.96 2.07 -9.13
N ALA A 80 -8.76 1.43 -8.28
CA ALA A 80 -8.28 0.73 -7.08
C ALA A 80 -7.29 -0.39 -7.42
N GLU A 81 -7.56 -1.18 -8.45
CA GLU A 81 -6.64 -2.20 -8.95
C GLU A 81 -5.30 -1.63 -9.42
N LYS A 82 -5.35 -0.51 -10.15
CA LYS A 82 -4.13 0.15 -10.62
C LYS A 82 -3.30 0.62 -9.43
N THR A 83 -3.92 1.30 -8.48
CA THR A 83 -3.25 1.77 -7.25
C THR A 83 -2.71 0.60 -6.42
N ALA A 84 -3.42 -0.52 -6.35
CA ALA A 84 -2.96 -1.72 -5.66
C ALA A 84 -1.73 -2.34 -6.33
N ARG A 85 -1.74 -2.47 -7.66
CA ARG A 85 -0.57 -2.96 -8.42
C ARG A 85 0.65 -2.05 -8.24
N GLU A 86 0.48 -0.74 -8.32
CA GLU A 86 1.56 0.23 -8.11
C GLU A 86 2.12 0.17 -6.68
N THR A 87 1.23 0.05 -5.68
CA THR A 87 1.60 -0.10 -4.28
C THR A 87 2.35 -1.41 -4.02
N ALA A 88 1.86 -2.53 -4.57
CA ALA A 88 2.51 -3.83 -4.47
C ALA A 88 3.92 -3.83 -5.08
N ALA A 89 4.08 -3.18 -6.25
CA ALA A 89 5.39 -3.04 -6.89
C ALA A 89 6.37 -2.24 -6.01
N LYS A 90 5.92 -1.16 -5.37
CA LYS A 90 6.74 -0.37 -4.44
C LYS A 90 7.18 -1.18 -3.22
N PHE A 91 6.28 -1.95 -2.61
CA PHE A 91 6.65 -2.83 -1.49
C PHE A 91 7.65 -3.90 -1.92
N THR A 92 7.41 -4.55 -3.05
CA THR A 92 8.32 -5.57 -3.61
C THR A 92 9.72 -5.00 -3.85
N ALA A 93 9.81 -3.79 -4.40
CA ALA A 93 11.09 -3.11 -4.62
C ALA A 93 11.82 -2.72 -3.32
N GLN A 94 11.11 -2.53 -2.21
CA GLN A 94 11.71 -2.21 -0.92
C GLN A 94 12.27 -3.43 -0.17
N ILE A 95 11.76 -4.64 -0.44
CA ILE A 95 12.23 -5.88 0.22
C ILE A 95 13.76 -6.04 0.13
N PRO A 96 14.42 -5.99 -1.04
CA PRO A 96 15.87 -6.17 -1.11
C PRO A 96 16.65 -5.07 -0.38
N VAL A 97 16.10 -3.85 -0.29
CA VAL A 97 16.72 -2.75 0.48
C VAL A 97 16.64 -3.04 1.97
N ILE A 98 15.51 -3.56 2.46
CA ILE A 98 15.33 -3.96 3.86
C ILE A 98 16.27 -5.13 4.19
N GLU A 99 16.37 -6.13 3.31
CA GLU A 99 17.27 -7.27 3.48
C GLU A 99 18.74 -6.85 3.54
N LEU A 100 19.15 -5.91 2.69
CA LEU A 100 20.50 -5.33 2.74
C LEU A 100 20.74 -4.59 4.06
N GLY A 101 19.74 -3.85 4.56
CA GLY A 101 19.79 -3.20 5.87
C GLY A 101 19.98 -4.19 7.01
N ILE A 102 19.23 -5.30 7.02
CA ILE A 102 19.37 -6.38 8.01
C ILE A 102 20.77 -6.99 7.95
N ALA A 103 21.28 -7.28 6.76
CA ALA A 103 22.62 -7.84 6.58
C ALA A 103 23.71 -6.88 7.09
N THR A 104 23.57 -5.59 6.79
CA THR A 104 24.49 -4.54 7.25
C THR A 104 24.50 -4.43 8.77
N GLU A 105 23.33 -4.36 9.40
CA GLU A 105 23.24 -4.29 10.87
C GLU A 105 23.72 -5.57 11.55
N THR A 106 23.51 -6.73 10.93
CA THR A 106 24.06 -8.01 11.40
C THR A 106 25.59 -8.01 11.38
N ALA A 107 26.20 -7.46 10.34
CA ALA A 107 27.65 -7.29 10.25
C ALA A 107 28.18 -6.30 11.31
N ASN A 108 27.51 -5.15 11.48
CA ASN A 108 27.83 -4.18 12.54
C ASN A 108 27.77 -4.81 13.93
N ARG A 109 26.74 -5.61 14.19
CA ARG A 109 26.59 -6.37 15.44
C ARG A 109 27.77 -7.28 15.68
N ALA A 110 28.19 -8.04 14.66
CA ALA A 110 29.34 -8.94 14.75
C ALA A 110 30.63 -8.17 15.06
N GLU A 111 30.85 -7.02 14.43
CA GLU A 111 32.00 -6.17 14.72
C GLU A 111 32.02 -5.70 16.18
N ILE A 112 30.89 -5.23 16.72
CA ILE A 112 30.82 -4.82 18.13
C ILE A 112 31.03 -6.01 19.08
N GLN A 113 30.56 -7.21 18.72
CA GLN A 113 30.82 -8.42 19.51
C GLN A 113 32.32 -8.75 19.59
N THR A 114 33.09 -8.55 18.51
CA THR A 114 34.56 -8.71 18.59
C THR A 114 35.20 -7.69 19.55
N LYS A 115 34.68 -6.45 19.60
CA LYS A 115 35.14 -5.42 20.54
C LYS A 115 34.82 -5.77 22.00
N ILE A 116 33.65 -6.37 22.25
CA ILE A 116 33.27 -6.89 23.56
C ILE A 116 34.24 -8.01 23.98
N ALA A 117 34.49 -8.99 23.10
CA ALA A 117 35.41 -10.09 23.38
C ALA A 117 36.83 -9.58 23.71
N ALA A 118 37.34 -8.63 22.92
CA ALA A 118 38.64 -8.01 23.16
C ALA A 118 38.68 -7.20 24.47
N ALA A 119 37.61 -6.47 24.81
CA ALA A 119 37.51 -5.73 26.05
C ALA A 119 37.43 -6.66 27.28
N ASN A 120 36.72 -7.79 27.18
CA ASN A 120 36.67 -8.82 28.22
C ASN A 120 38.05 -9.42 28.50
N LEU A 121 38.83 -9.72 27.45
CA LEU A 121 40.20 -10.21 27.62
C LEU A 121 41.06 -9.20 28.41
N ARG A 122 40.94 -7.91 28.09
CA ARG A 122 41.67 -6.84 28.79
C ARG A 122 41.20 -6.65 30.23
N LEU A 123 39.89 -6.77 30.48
CA LEU A 123 39.32 -6.73 31.83
C LEU A 123 39.89 -7.85 32.71
N VAL A 124 39.87 -9.09 32.22
CA VAL A 124 40.45 -10.25 32.93
C VAL A 124 41.94 -10.03 33.19
N GLY A 125 42.70 -9.58 32.18
CA GLY A 125 44.12 -9.26 32.36
C GLY A 125 44.38 -8.18 33.42
N ALA A 126 43.54 -7.14 33.47
CA ALA A 126 43.63 -6.09 34.49
C ALA A 126 43.28 -6.62 35.89
N GLN A 127 42.27 -7.48 36.02
CA GLN A 127 41.89 -8.13 37.28
C GLN A 127 43.00 -9.04 37.82
N THR A 128 43.61 -9.85 36.96
CA THR A 128 44.74 -10.71 37.34
C THR A 128 45.93 -9.88 37.84
N LYS A 129 46.26 -8.79 37.14
CA LYS A 129 47.33 -7.87 37.57
C LYS A 129 46.99 -7.18 38.88
N LEU A 130 45.73 -6.78 39.09
CA LEU A 130 45.27 -6.15 40.33
C LEU A 130 45.44 -7.11 41.51
N ALA A 131 45.09 -8.39 41.34
CA ALA A 131 45.26 -9.41 42.37
C ALA A 131 46.73 -9.65 42.74
N ALA A 132 47.65 -9.50 41.79
CA ALA A 132 49.09 -9.66 41.99
C ALA A 132 49.79 -8.38 42.49
N ALA A 133 49.12 -7.23 42.50
CA ALA A 133 49.73 -5.93 42.80
C ALA A 133 50.12 -5.82 44.29
N LYS A 134 51.39 -5.48 44.53
CA LYS A 134 51.95 -5.36 45.90
C LYS A 134 51.94 -3.92 46.43
N THR A 135 51.97 -2.93 45.55
CA THR A 135 52.01 -1.51 45.94
C THR A 135 50.62 -0.88 45.87
N ASP A 136 50.35 0.10 46.73
CA ASP A 136 49.07 0.82 46.72
C ASP A 136 48.90 1.68 45.47
N ALA A 137 50.00 2.19 44.90
CA ALA A 137 49.99 2.92 43.65
C ALA A 137 49.49 2.06 42.48
N ASP A 138 50.03 0.83 42.34
CA ASP A 138 49.61 -0.10 41.30
C ASP A 138 48.17 -0.56 41.49
N LYS A 139 47.76 -0.84 42.74
CA LYS A 139 46.37 -1.21 43.05
C LYS A 139 45.40 -0.12 42.62
N LYS A 140 45.70 1.16 42.90
CA LYS A 140 44.86 2.30 42.51
C LYS A 140 44.75 2.43 40.99
N LEU A 141 45.87 2.33 40.28
CA LEU A 141 45.92 2.39 38.82
C LEU A 141 45.10 1.25 38.18
N LEU A 142 45.31 0.02 38.65
CA LEU A 142 44.65 -1.17 38.10
C LEU A 142 43.15 -1.21 38.45
N THR A 143 42.75 -0.72 39.62
CA THR A 143 41.32 -0.53 39.97
C THR A 143 40.65 0.41 38.97
N THR A 144 41.33 1.50 38.60
CA THR A 144 40.83 2.46 37.60
C THR A 144 40.73 1.81 36.22
N ALA A 145 41.72 1.00 35.83
CA ALA A 145 41.68 0.24 34.58
C ALA A 145 40.51 -0.75 34.52
N VAL A 146 40.28 -1.52 35.60
CA VAL A 146 39.13 -2.45 35.72
C VAL A 146 37.81 -1.70 35.57
N ALA A 147 37.64 -0.56 36.24
CA ALA A 147 36.44 0.26 36.13
C ALA A 147 36.21 0.81 34.71
N SER A 148 37.29 1.22 34.04
CA SER A 148 37.25 1.70 32.66
C SER A 148 36.81 0.60 31.67
N TRP A 149 37.43 -0.58 31.71
CA TRP A 149 37.03 -1.70 30.85
C TRP A 149 35.61 -2.19 31.11
N THR A 150 35.21 -2.27 32.39
CA THR A 150 33.83 -2.60 32.77
C THR A 150 32.82 -1.62 32.17
N SER A 151 33.14 -0.33 32.17
CA SER A 151 32.28 0.70 31.58
C SER A 151 32.26 0.64 30.05
N ALA A 152 33.39 0.35 29.42
CA ALA A 152 33.48 0.16 27.98
C ALA A 152 32.62 -1.04 27.50
N ILE A 153 32.70 -2.17 28.21
CA ILE A 153 31.89 -3.37 27.92
C ILE A 153 30.40 -3.04 27.99
N ARG A 154 29.94 -2.42 29.09
CA ARG A 154 28.54 -1.98 29.23
C ARG A 154 28.09 -1.07 28.09
N GLY A 155 28.97 -0.17 27.64
CA GLY A 155 28.72 0.70 26.49
C GLY A 155 28.53 -0.09 25.18
N TYR A 156 29.40 -1.05 24.91
CA TYR A 156 29.29 -1.92 23.72
C TYR A 156 28.05 -2.82 23.78
N GLU A 157 27.74 -3.42 24.92
CA GLU A 157 26.51 -4.21 25.11
C GLU A 157 25.26 -3.38 24.86
N SER A 158 25.26 -2.11 25.28
CA SER A 158 24.15 -1.19 24.97
C SER A 158 24.00 -0.94 23.48
N LYS A 159 25.12 -0.83 22.74
CA LYS A 159 25.09 -0.71 21.28
C LYS A 159 24.53 -1.97 20.62
N VAL A 160 24.95 -3.16 21.07
CA VAL A 160 24.39 -4.43 20.58
C VAL A 160 22.88 -4.49 20.77
N ARG A 161 22.37 -4.12 21.96
CA ARG A 161 20.92 -4.08 22.21
C ARG A 161 20.18 -3.12 21.27
N ASN A 162 20.78 -1.97 20.96
CA ASN A 162 20.19 -1.03 20.02
C ASN A 162 20.18 -1.59 18.58
N ILE A 163 21.27 -2.22 18.14
CA ILE A 163 21.33 -2.89 16.83
C ILE A 163 20.28 -4.01 16.74
N ASP A 164 20.13 -4.82 17.79
CA ASP A 164 19.10 -5.87 17.84
C ASP A 164 17.68 -5.31 17.69
N GLN A 165 17.40 -4.14 18.28
CA GLN A 165 16.11 -3.45 18.10
C GLN A 165 15.91 -2.96 16.65
N VAL A 166 16.96 -2.43 16.02
CA VAL A 166 16.91 -2.00 14.62
C VAL A 166 16.65 -3.19 13.70
N ILE A 167 17.38 -4.30 13.88
CA ILE A 167 17.16 -5.55 13.11
C ILE A 167 15.71 -6.01 13.26
N LYS A 168 15.18 -6.07 14.48
CA LYS A 168 13.79 -6.47 14.72
C LYS A 168 12.77 -5.55 14.02
N SER A 169 13.02 -4.25 13.99
CA SER A 169 12.19 -3.27 13.28
C SER A 169 12.22 -3.49 11.76
N LEU A 170 13.40 -3.78 11.21
CA LEU A 170 13.57 -4.10 9.79
C LEU A 170 12.87 -5.41 9.43
N GLU A 171 12.96 -6.45 10.27
CA GLU A 171 12.25 -7.72 10.07
C GLU A 171 10.73 -7.54 10.08
N ALA A 172 10.20 -6.73 11.01
CA ALA A 172 8.79 -6.39 11.03
C ALA A 172 8.37 -5.62 9.76
N SER A 173 9.22 -4.70 9.30
CA SER A 173 8.99 -3.94 8.07
C SER A 173 9.00 -4.85 6.84
N LYS A 174 9.90 -5.85 6.80
CA LYS A 174 9.95 -6.88 5.75
C LYS A 174 8.65 -7.68 5.73
N LEU A 175 8.18 -8.15 6.89
CA LEU A 175 6.93 -8.90 6.99
C LEU A 175 5.74 -8.07 6.49
N ALA A 176 5.68 -6.80 6.87
CA ALA A 176 4.64 -5.89 6.39
C ALA A 176 4.71 -5.68 4.86
N ALA A 177 5.92 -5.57 4.29
CA ALA A 177 6.12 -5.43 2.86
C ALA A 177 5.71 -6.68 2.06
N VAL A 178 5.76 -7.86 2.69
CA VAL A 178 5.28 -9.12 2.09
C VAL A 178 3.75 -9.26 2.20
N ASN A 179 3.18 -8.97 3.37
CA ASN A 179 1.77 -9.27 3.64
C ASN A 179 0.79 -8.21 3.11
N LYS A 180 1.11 -6.92 3.25
CA LYS A 180 0.18 -5.83 2.85
C LYS A 180 -0.23 -5.88 1.38
N PRO A 181 0.67 -6.22 0.42
CA PRO A 181 0.25 -6.39 -0.97
C PRO A 181 -0.77 -7.52 -1.18
N VAL A 182 -0.68 -8.60 -0.41
CA VAL A 182 -1.59 -9.75 -0.50
C VAL A 182 -2.97 -9.40 0.07
N GLU A 183 -3.00 -8.71 1.21
CA GLU A 183 -4.23 -8.16 1.81
C GLU A 183 -4.92 -7.21 0.82
N LEU A 184 -4.16 -6.26 0.27
CA LEU A 184 -4.68 -5.28 -0.68
C LEU A 184 -5.22 -5.94 -1.96
N ALA A 185 -4.56 -6.98 -2.46
CA ALA A 185 -5.04 -7.74 -3.62
C ALA A 185 -6.37 -8.46 -3.31
N THR A 186 -6.51 -8.99 -2.09
CA THR A 186 -7.74 -9.64 -1.63
C THR A 186 -8.88 -8.64 -1.53
N ASP A 187 -8.66 -7.50 -0.89
CA ASP A 187 -9.66 -6.43 -0.74
C ASP A 187 -10.12 -5.89 -2.09
N VAL A 188 -9.20 -5.67 -3.02
CA VAL A 188 -9.53 -5.25 -4.38
C VAL A 188 -10.38 -6.28 -5.10
N ASN A 189 -10.10 -7.58 -4.89
CA ASN A 189 -10.89 -8.63 -5.51
C ASN A 189 -12.30 -8.72 -4.91
N ILE A 190 -12.44 -8.61 -3.59
CA ILE A 190 -13.76 -8.55 -2.92
C ILE A 190 -14.56 -7.37 -3.47
N ASN A 191 -13.97 -6.17 -3.48
CA ASN A 191 -14.61 -4.97 -4.03
C ASN A 191 -14.99 -5.13 -5.50
N ARG A 192 -14.21 -5.88 -6.29
CA ARG A 192 -14.55 -6.20 -7.68
C ARG A 192 -15.76 -7.13 -7.77
N GLU A 193 -15.84 -8.16 -6.93
CA GLU A 193 -16.99 -9.07 -6.91
C GLU A 193 -18.27 -8.34 -6.46
N ASP A 194 -18.18 -7.45 -5.48
CA ASP A 194 -19.31 -6.61 -5.06
C ASP A 194 -19.73 -5.65 -6.19
N ALA A 195 -18.75 -5.04 -6.85
CA ALA A 195 -18.99 -4.13 -7.97
C ALA A 195 -19.67 -4.81 -9.17
N LYS A 196 -19.40 -6.10 -9.40
CA LYS A 196 -20.06 -6.90 -10.44
C LYS A 196 -21.57 -6.98 -10.25
N LEU A 197 -22.05 -7.02 -9.00
CA LEU A 197 -23.48 -7.13 -8.70
C LEU A 197 -24.28 -5.98 -9.33
N PHE A 198 -23.71 -4.76 -9.37
CA PHE A 198 -24.34 -3.61 -10.03
C PHE A 198 -24.49 -3.76 -11.54
N CYS A 199 -23.73 -4.66 -12.17
CA CYS A 199 -23.67 -4.88 -13.62
C CYS A 199 -24.34 -6.17 -14.08
N MET A 200 -24.92 -6.96 -13.18
CA MET A 200 -25.59 -8.22 -13.50
C MET A 200 -26.95 -7.99 -14.19
N LYS A 201 -27.32 -8.92 -15.07
CA LYS A 201 -28.54 -8.87 -15.88
C LYS A 201 -29.78 -9.04 -15.00
N GLY A 202 -30.73 -8.12 -15.10
CA GLY A 202 -32.04 -8.24 -14.43
C GLY A 202 -32.29 -7.26 -13.27
N LEU A 203 -31.32 -6.41 -12.92
CA LEU A 203 -31.56 -5.15 -12.20
C LEU A 203 -32.20 -4.09 -13.12
#